data_AF-A0A933AEX0-F1
#
_entry.id   AF-A0A933AEX0-F1
#
_cell.length_a   1.000
_cell.length_b   1.000
_cell.length_c   1.000
_cell.angle_alpha   90.00
_cell.angle_beta   90.00
_cell.angle_gamma   90.00
#
_symmetry.space_group_name_H-M   'P 1'
#
loop_
_entity.id
_entity.type
_entity.pdbx_description
1 polymer ?
#
loop_
_entity_poly.entity_id
_entity_poly.type
_entity_poly.pdbx_seq_one_letter_code
_entity_poly.pdbx_strand_id
1 'polypeptide(L)'
;MATKKETTKKVPTIKSQTLKPGYIVALVLKEGTAPMRCYVGQVEDLDDRGIRLTLVDWFIGAFLHWDFFAPWESITAALVATPNHDVKNFGEAAGEFQLRCNHMGESEEAIQQAVTEYRKMSCSR
;
A
#
# COMPACT_ATOMS: atom_id res chain seq x y z
N MET A 1 -39.08 40.32 15.22
CA MET A 1 -38.37 39.16 15.80
C MET A 1 -37.79 38.36 14.64
N ALA A 2 -36.47 38.29 14.55
CA ALA A 2 -35.76 37.69 13.41
C ALA A 2 -35.57 36.18 13.64
N THR A 3 -36.12 35.35 12.75
CA THR A 3 -35.82 33.92 12.68
C THR A 3 -34.64 33.70 11.74
N LYS A 4 -33.48 33.38 12.31
CA LYS A 4 -32.30 32.90 11.57
C LYS A 4 -32.66 31.56 10.92
N LYS A 5 -32.71 31.51 9.60
CA LYS A 5 -32.67 30.25 8.85
C LYS A 5 -31.23 29.77 8.81
N GLU A 6 -30.95 28.76 9.61
CA GLU A 6 -29.71 28.00 9.57
C GLU A 6 -29.69 27.19 8.28
N THR A 7 -29.03 27.74 7.26
CA THR A 7 -28.72 26.99 6.04
C THR A 7 -27.67 25.95 6.37
N THR A 8 -28.12 24.71 6.57
CA THR A 8 -27.30 23.51 6.62
C THR A 8 -26.39 23.49 5.39
N LYS A 9 -25.09 23.64 5.65
CA LYS A 9 -24.04 23.53 4.66
C LYS A 9 -24.07 22.09 4.12
N LYS A 10 -24.55 21.92 2.89
CA LYS A 10 -24.58 20.63 2.18
C LYS A 10 -23.12 20.20 1.97
N VAL A 11 -22.64 19.26 2.79
CA VAL A 11 -21.29 18.67 2.63
C VAL A 11 -21.30 17.90 1.30
N PRO A 12 -20.37 18.17 0.37
CA PRO A 12 -20.31 17.42 -0.88
C PRO A 12 -20.02 15.94 -0.60
N THR A 13 -20.84 15.12 -1.24
CA THR A 13 -21.03 13.69 -1.08
C THR A 13 -19.84 12.89 -1.63
N ILE A 14 -19.34 11.96 -0.79
CA ILE A 14 -18.53 10.76 -1.05
C ILE A 14 -17.35 10.95 -2.02
N LYS A 15 -16.18 11.30 -1.47
CA LYS A 15 -14.92 10.81 -2.07
C LYS A 15 -14.98 9.29 -1.99
N SER A 16 -14.99 8.59 -3.13
CA SER A 16 -14.78 7.14 -3.13
C SER A 16 -13.48 6.88 -2.38
N GLN A 17 -13.55 6.31 -1.18
CA GLN A 17 -12.35 5.96 -0.45
C GLN A 17 -11.66 4.84 -1.23
N THR A 18 -10.61 5.20 -1.95
CA THR A 18 -9.73 4.31 -2.71
C THR A 18 -9.08 3.26 -1.81
N LEU A 19 -9.00 3.54 -0.50
CA LEU A 19 -8.44 2.67 0.54
C LEU A 19 -9.48 2.47 1.65
N LYS A 20 -9.59 1.25 2.17
CA LYS A 20 -10.49 0.89 3.28
C LYS A 20 -9.86 -0.22 4.13
N PRO A 21 -10.24 -0.33 5.41
CA PRO A 21 -9.88 -1.49 6.23
C PRO A 21 -10.20 -2.81 5.52
N GLY A 22 -9.31 -3.78 5.67
CA GLY A 22 -9.35 -5.10 5.02
C GLY A 22 -8.77 -5.15 3.60
N TYR A 23 -8.47 -4.01 2.97
CA TYR A 23 -7.81 -3.98 1.65
C TYR A 23 -6.34 -4.39 1.81
N ILE A 24 -5.74 -4.95 0.76
CA ILE A 24 -4.30 -5.23 0.74
C ILE A 24 -3.64 -4.17 -0.15
N VAL A 25 -2.55 -3.58 0.31
CA VAL A 25 -1.85 -2.51 -0.39
C VAL A 25 -0.35 -2.72 -0.42
N ALA A 26 0.28 -2.25 -1.50
CA ALA A 26 1.71 -1.96 -1.53
C ALA A 26 1.90 -0.44 -1.55
N LEU A 27 2.37 0.14 -0.45
CA LEU A 27 2.58 1.57 -0.29
C LEU A 27 4.00 1.96 -0.66
N VAL A 28 4.13 2.95 -1.55
CA VAL A 28 5.42 3.55 -1.89
C VAL A 28 5.59 4.84 -1.10
N LEU A 29 6.67 4.93 -0.35
CA LEU A 29 7.03 6.09 0.46
C LEU A 29 8.02 6.99 -0.29
N LYS A 30 8.04 8.27 0.09
CA LYS A 30 9.10 9.20 -0.30
C LYS A 30 10.46 8.66 0.14
N GLU A 31 11.46 8.89 -0.69
CA GLU A 31 12.85 8.56 -0.37
C GLU A 31 13.27 9.13 0.99
N GLY A 32 14.02 8.34 1.76
CA GLY A 32 14.50 8.72 3.08
C GLY A 32 13.45 8.71 4.19
N THR A 33 12.17 8.42 3.90
CA THR A 33 11.13 8.27 4.95
C THR A 33 11.38 7.05 5.82
N ALA A 34 11.78 5.94 5.22
CA ALA A 34 12.03 4.67 5.87
C ALA A 34 13.14 3.90 5.12
N PRO A 35 13.71 2.83 5.71
CA PRO A 35 14.79 2.07 5.07
C PRO A 35 14.43 1.50 3.70
N MET A 36 13.18 1.05 3.52
CA MET A 36 12.67 0.57 2.25
C MET A 36 11.74 1.62 1.63
N ARG A 37 11.60 1.60 0.31
CA ARG A 37 10.70 2.51 -0.41
C ARG A 37 9.29 1.95 -0.53
N CYS A 38 9.12 0.63 -0.49
CA CYS A 38 7.81 -0.01 -0.63
C CYS A 38 7.53 -1.03 0.48
N TYR A 39 6.34 -0.93 1.08
CA TYR A 39 5.85 -1.80 2.15
C TYR A 39 4.49 -2.39 1.76
N VAL A 40 4.33 -3.70 1.93
CA VAL A 40 3.11 -4.42 1.57
C VAL A 40 2.40 -4.91 2.83
N GLY A 41 1.09 -4.68 2.92
CA GLY A 41 0.32 -5.03 4.10
C GLY A 41 -1.18 -4.91 3.91
N GLN A 42 -1.93 -5.43 4.88
CA GLN A 42 -3.37 -5.26 4.97
C GLN A 42 -3.69 -3.97 5.73
N VAL A 43 -4.66 -3.20 5.25
CA VAL A 43 -5.14 -1.98 5.89
C VAL A 43 -5.93 -2.34 7.14
N GLU A 44 -5.45 -1.90 8.29
CA GLU A 44 -6.14 -2.08 9.56
C GLU A 44 -7.06 -0.91 9.87
N ASP A 45 -6.55 0.31 9.69
CA ASP A 45 -7.27 1.55 9.97
C ASP A 45 -6.71 2.71 9.14
N LEU A 46 -7.50 3.76 9.00
CA LEU A 46 -7.10 4.99 8.31
C LEU A 46 -7.88 6.19 8.85
N ASP A 47 -7.19 7.30 9.01
CA ASP A 47 -7.76 8.56 9.51
C ASP A 47 -7.29 9.76 8.67
N ASP A 48 -7.46 10.96 9.19
CA ASP A 48 -7.01 12.20 8.56
C ASP A 48 -5.48 12.38 8.55
N ARG A 49 -4.75 11.58 9.32
CA ARG A 49 -3.29 11.66 9.48
C ARG A 49 -2.55 10.63 8.64
N GLY A 50 -3.10 9.43 8.49
CA GLY A 50 -2.43 8.39 7.73
C GLY A 50 -3.18 7.07 7.64
N ILE A 51 -2.40 6.05 7.33
CA ILE A 51 -2.83 4.67 7.19
C ILE A 51 -2.01 3.76 8.08
N ARG A 52 -2.70 2.80 8.68
CA ARG A 52 -2.10 1.75 9.49
C ARG A 52 -2.22 0.41 8.79
N LEU A 53 -1.11 -0.30 8.67
CA LEU A 53 -1.01 -1.59 8.00
C LEU A 53 -0.53 -2.67 8.96
N THR A 54 -1.04 -3.88 8.77
CA THR A 54 -0.38 -5.11 9.19
C THR A 54 0.50 -5.61 8.04
N LEU A 55 1.81 -5.63 8.22
CA LEU A 55 2.73 -5.98 7.12
C LEU A 55 2.70 -7.47 6.77
N VAL A 56 2.92 -7.77 5.49
CA VAL A 56 3.13 -9.15 5.03
C VAL A 56 4.55 -9.59 5.37
N ASP A 57 4.67 -10.80 5.91
CA ASP A 57 5.92 -11.53 5.97
C ASP A 57 6.06 -12.37 4.70
N TRP A 58 7.01 -11.98 3.85
CA TRP A 58 7.28 -12.64 2.57
C TRP A 58 7.91 -14.03 2.70
N PHE A 59 8.47 -14.38 3.86
CA PHE A 59 9.05 -15.70 4.10
C PHE A 59 7.95 -16.75 4.28
N ILE A 60 6.92 -16.42 5.06
CA ILE A 60 5.80 -17.32 5.36
C ILE A 60 4.53 -17.02 4.55
N GLY A 61 4.47 -15.91 3.83
CA GLY A 61 3.32 -15.51 2.99
C GLY A 61 2.08 -15.13 3.79
N ALA A 62 2.25 -14.57 4.98
CA ALA A 62 1.14 -14.23 5.89
C ALA A 62 1.29 -12.83 6.48
N PHE A 63 0.17 -12.20 6.81
CA PHE A 63 0.16 -10.93 7.55
C PHE A 63 0.50 -11.23 9.01
N LEU A 64 1.71 -10.86 9.42
CA LEU A 64 2.10 -10.90 10.83
C LEU A 64 1.78 -9.55 11.43
N HIS A 65 1.32 -9.52 12.69
CA HIS A 65 0.88 -8.34 13.47
C HIS A 65 1.98 -7.26 13.69
N TRP A 66 2.87 -7.06 12.72
CA TRP A 66 3.80 -5.96 12.62
C TRP A 66 3.03 -4.73 12.17
N ASP A 67 2.68 -3.92 13.17
CA ASP A 67 1.95 -2.68 12.98
C ASP A 67 2.85 -1.61 12.34
N PHE A 68 2.43 -1.09 11.20
CA PHE A 68 3.15 -0.08 10.43
C PHE A 68 2.24 1.11 10.16
N PHE A 69 2.67 2.30 10.59
CA PHE A 69 1.97 3.54 10.33
C PHE A 69 2.70 4.38 9.28
N ALA A 70 1.99 4.82 8.25
CA ALA A 70 2.48 5.77 7.26
C ALA A 70 1.60 7.03 7.23
N PRO A 71 2.16 8.23 7.51
CA PRO A 71 1.42 9.48 7.35
C PRO A 71 1.15 9.75 5.87
N TRP A 72 0.03 10.41 5.55
CA TRP A 72 -0.34 10.66 4.15
C TRP A 72 0.72 11.44 3.37
N GLU A 73 1.42 12.36 4.05
CA GLU A 73 2.46 13.19 3.45
C GLU A 73 3.70 12.40 3.02
N SER A 74 3.91 11.18 3.54
CA SER A 74 5.03 10.34 3.15
C SER A 74 4.72 9.41 1.98
N ILE A 75 3.45 9.22 1.64
CA ILE A 75 3.03 8.28 0.59
C ILE A 75 3.07 8.97 -0.77
N THR A 76 3.63 8.28 -1.76
CA THR A 76 3.74 8.76 -3.15
C THR A 76 2.84 8.00 -4.11
N ALA A 77 2.70 6.68 -3.89
CA ALA A 77 1.86 5.81 -4.69
C ALA A 77 1.37 4.62 -3.86
N ALA A 78 0.31 3.97 -4.34
CA ALA A 78 -0.19 2.73 -3.77
C ALA A 78 -0.69 1.80 -4.88
N LEU A 79 -0.27 0.53 -4.84
CA LEU A 79 -0.96 -0.56 -5.53
C LEU A 79 -1.99 -1.13 -4.57
N VAL A 80 -3.24 -1.30 -5.01
CA VAL A 80 -4.38 -1.59 -4.13
C VAL A 80 -5.14 -2.81 -4.63
N ALA A 81 -5.39 -3.78 -3.76
CA ALA A 81 -6.30 -4.88 -3.95
C ALA A 81 -7.50 -4.80 -3.00
N THR A 82 -8.69 -4.94 -3.59
CA THR A 82 -9.93 -5.11 -2.82
C THR A 82 -9.97 -6.51 -2.16
N PRO A 83 -10.79 -6.75 -1.13
CA PRO A 83 -10.85 -8.03 -0.43
C PRO A 83 -11.26 -9.22 -1.32
N ASN A 84 -11.91 -8.96 -2.45
CA ASN A 84 -12.33 -9.99 -3.41
C ASN A 84 -11.23 -10.33 -4.43
N HIS A 85 -10.07 -9.66 -4.38
CA HIS A 85 -8.97 -9.94 -5.27
C HIS A 85 -8.30 -11.25 -4.86
N ASP A 86 -7.92 -12.07 -5.84
CA ASP A 86 -7.08 -13.24 -5.60
C ASP A 86 -5.76 -12.81 -4.93
N VAL A 87 -5.54 -13.32 -3.71
CA VAL A 87 -4.43 -12.92 -2.83
C VAL A 87 -3.09 -13.38 -3.40
N LYS A 88 -3.05 -14.52 -4.09
CA LYS A 88 -1.81 -15.04 -4.69
C LYS A 88 -1.34 -14.13 -5.82
N ASN A 89 -2.23 -13.83 -6.76
CA ASN A 89 -1.95 -12.94 -7.88
C ASN A 89 -1.55 -11.55 -7.40
N PHE A 90 -2.21 -11.04 -6.35
CA PHE A 90 -1.79 -9.77 -5.76
C PHE A 90 -0.40 -9.87 -5.11
N GLY A 91 -0.11 -10.95 -4.38
CA GLY A 91 1.20 -11.17 -3.76
C GLY A 91 2.34 -11.17 -4.78
N GLU A 92 2.17 -11.85 -5.91
CA GLU A 92 3.14 -11.85 -7.01
C GLU A 92 3.34 -10.44 -7.59
N ALA A 93 2.25 -9.75 -7.92
CA ALA A 93 2.30 -8.39 -8.45
C ALA A 93 2.92 -7.39 -7.46
N ALA A 94 2.58 -7.51 -6.18
CA ALA A 94 3.07 -6.64 -5.12
C ALA A 94 4.56 -6.90 -4.81
N GLY A 95 5.02 -8.16 -4.90
CA GLY A 95 6.43 -8.51 -4.76
C GLY A 95 7.29 -7.90 -5.86
N GLU A 96 6.86 -8.03 -7.12
CA GLU A 96 7.53 -7.37 -8.25
C GLU A 96 7.51 -5.85 -8.12
N PHE A 97 6.36 -5.29 -7.76
CA PHE A 97 6.20 -3.85 -7.55
C PHE A 97 7.13 -3.33 -6.45
N GLN A 98 7.22 -4.04 -5.31
CA GLN A 98 8.11 -3.70 -4.20
C GLN A 98 9.57 -3.75 -4.63
N LEU A 99 10.00 -4.79 -5.36
CA LEU A 99 11.36 -4.90 -5.87
C LEU A 99 11.72 -3.71 -6.77
N ARG A 100 10.88 -3.40 -7.75
CA ARG A 100 11.13 -2.26 -8.66
C ARG A 100 11.19 -0.94 -7.90
N CYS A 101 10.31 -0.74 -6.92
CA CYS A 101 10.29 0.50 -6.13
C CYS A 101 11.54 0.64 -5.26
N ASN A 102 12.03 -0.45 -4.67
CA ASN A 102 13.20 -0.40 -3.78
C ASN A 102 14.52 -0.17 -4.54
N HIS A 103 14.60 -0.59 -5.80
CA HIS A 103 15.77 -0.39 -6.66
C HIS A 103 15.64 0.86 -7.56
N MET A 104 14.71 1.78 -7.26
CA MET A 104 14.64 3.07 -7.95
C MET A 104 15.93 3.86 -7.72
N GLY A 105 16.79 3.92 -8.75
CA GLY A 105 18.14 4.51 -8.69
C GLY A 105 19.22 3.62 -9.31
N GLU A 106 18.92 2.35 -9.54
CA GLU A 106 19.79 1.40 -10.24
C GLU A 106 19.51 1.34 -11.74
N SER A 107 20.35 0.63 -12.50
CA SER A 107 20.10 0.42 -13.93
C SER A 107 18.92 -0.51 -14.17
N GLU A 108 18.20 -0.32 -15.28
CA GLU A 108 17.06 -1.18 -15.66
C GLU A 108 17.46 -2.67 -15.77
N GLU A 109 18.70 -2.94 -16.16
CA GLU A 109 19.28 -4.28 -16.24
C GLU A 109 19.37 -4.96 -14.86
N ALA A 110 19.83 -4.23 -13.83
CA ALA A 110 19.90 -4.71 -12.46
C ALA A 110 18.50 -4.99 -11.89
N ILE A 111 17.55 -4.09 -12.15
CA ILE A 111 16.15 -4.25 -11.76
C ILE A 111 15.54 -5.49 -12.44
N GLN A 112 15.77 -5.66 -13.74
CA GLN A 112 15.25 -6.79 -14.51
C GLN A 112 15.87 -8.11 -14.05
N GLN A 113 17.15 -8.12 -13.69
CA GLN A 113 17.80 -9.29 -13.10
C GLN A 113 17.18 -9.66 -11.75
N ALA A 114 17.00 -8.69 -10.84
CA ALA A 114 16.39 -8.92 -9.53
C ALA A 114 14.95 -9.46 -9.65
N VAL A 115 14.13 -8.89 -10.55
CA VAL A 115 12.78 -9.40 -10.84
C VAL A 115 12.83 -10.83 -11.40
N THR A 116 13.79 -11.12 -12.28
CA THR A 116 13.95 -12.45 -12.87
C THR A 116 14.34 -13.49 -11.82
N GLU A 117 15.24 -13.15 -10.90
CA GLU A 117 15.63 -14.01 -9.78
C GLU A 117 14.45 -14.27 -8.83
N TYR A 118 13.69 -13.23 -8.51
CA TYR A 118 12.47 -13.35 -7.71
C TYR A 118 11.43 -14.29 -8.36
N ARG A 119 11.20 -14.17 -9.68
CA ARG A 119 10.30 -15.07 -10.43
C ARG A 119 10.75 -16.53 -10.36
N LYS A 120 12.05 -16.79 -10.49
CA LYS A 120 12.61 -18.16 -10.38
C LYS A 120 12.37 -18.74 -8.99
N MET A 121 12.55 -17.95 -7.93
CA MET A 121 12.34 -18.38 -6.56
C MET A 121 10.86 -18.61 -6.23
N SER A 122 9.96 -17.76 -6.75
CA SER A 122 8.52 -17.83 -6.49
C SER A 122 7.81 -18.93 -7.28
N CYS A 123 8.22 -19.22 -8.53
CA CYS A 123 7.65 -20.30 -9.34
C CYS A 123 8.15 -21.72 -8.97
N SER A 124 9.14 -21.84 -8.07
CA SER A 124 9.70 -23.13 -7.65
C SER A 124 9.07 -23.70 -6.36
N ARG A 125 8.04 -23.03 -5.82
CA ARG A 125 7.29 -23.45 -4.62
C ARG A 125 5.86 -23.83 -4.99
#